data_AF-A0A1Y3R5A9-F1
#
_entry.id   AF-A0A1Y3R5A9-F1
#
_cell.length_a   1.000
_cell.length_b   1.000
_cell.length_c   1.000
_cell.angle_alpha   90.00
_cell.angle_beta   90.00
_cell.angle_gamma   90.00
#
_symmetry.space_group_name_H-M   'P 1'
#
loop_
_entity.id
_entity.type
_entity.pdbx_description
1 polymer ?
#
loop_
_entity_poly.entity_id
_entity_poly.type
_entity_poly.pdbx_seq_one_letter_code
_entity_poly.pdbx_strand_id
1 'polypeptide(L)'
;MEMTKDKTMDAFLETIADIVDAIPAVEAAGGSPALQRAKISALCDTFRRIQTYRAEGIREDLVAIVLEKRKALIMDAGTVQDVNAICSEPKPHYYGGEFRTGRFSVPEEEMIMWSLASLRAPLNHEATERYMYLFKEAFGYLPWEVN
;
A
#
# COMPACT_ATOMS: atom_id res chain seq x y z
N MET A 1 8.12 7.91 -19.21
CA MET A 1 8.69 6.63 -19.67
C MET A 1 7.52 5.70 -19.87
N GLU A 2 7.10 5.51 -21.12
CA GLU A 2 5.91 4.73 -21.47
C GLU A 2 6.19 3.25 -21.21
N MET A 3 5.48 2.64 -20.26
CA MET A 3 5.53 1.18 -20.11
C MET A 3 4.85 0.57 -21.34
N THR A 4 5.58 -0.24 -22.10
CA THR A 4 5.02 -0.93 -23.27
C THR A 4 3.92 -1.89 -22.83
N LYS A 5 2.87 -2.05 -23.65
CA LYS A 5 1.69 -2.91 -23.34
C LYS A 5 2.07 -4.29 -22.78
N ASP A 6 3.15 -4.89 -23.28
CA ASP A 6 3.66 -6.19 -22.81
C ASP A 6 4.12 -6.13 -21.35
N LYS A 7 4.93 -5.13 -20.97
CA LYS A 7 5.40 -4.98 -19.58
C LYS A 7 4.26 -4.74 -18.59
N THR A 8 3.24 -4.00 -19.02
CA THR A 8 2.03 -3.77 -18.21
C THR A 8 1.23 -5.05 -18.00
N MET A 9 1.15 -5.91 -19.03
CA MET A 9 0.52 -7.22 -18.93
C MET A 9 1.32 -8.14 -18.00
N ASP A 10 2.64 -8.16 -18.13
CA ASP A 10 3.52 -8.98 -17.30
C ASP A 10 3.40 -8.61 -15.82
N ALA A 11 3.49 -7.32 -15.47
CA ALA A 11 3.34 -6.85 -14.09
C ALA A 11 1.95 -7.20 -13.50
N PHE A 12 0.90 -7.15 -14.34
CA PHE A 12 -0.44 -7.60 -13.95
C PHE A 12 -0.46 -9.11 -13.65
N LEU A 13 0.12 -9.92 -14.53
CA LEU A 13 0.17 -11.37 -14.39
C LEU A 13 1.02 -11.81 -13.19
N GLU A 14 2.13 -11.14 -12.93
CA GLU A 14 2.97 -11.38 -11.76
C GLU A 14 2.19 -11.09 -10.47
N THR A 15 1.45 -9.98 -10.44
CA THR A 15 0.70 -9.59 -9.24
C THR A 15 -0.49 -10.51 -8.98
N ILE A 16 -1.22 -10.93 -10.02
CA ILE A 16 -2.33 -11.87 -9.84
C ILE A 16 -1.81 -13.25 -9.42
N ALA A 17 -0.68 -13.71 -9.96
CA ALA A 17 -0.04 -14.96 -9.56
C ALA A 17 0.37 -14.92 -8.07
N ASP A 18 1.05 -13.86 -7.63
CA ASP A 18 1.45 -13.68 -6.23
C ASP A 18 0.26 -13.71 -5.26
N ILE A 19 -0.85 -13.06 -5.63
CA ILE A 19 -2.07 -13.06 -4.83
C ILE A 19 -2.74 -14.44 -4.78
N VAL A 20 -2.78 -15.14 -5.91
CA VAL A 20 -3.34 -16.50 -5.99
C VAL A 20 -2.51 -17.49 -5.19
N ASP A 21 -1.17 -17.40 -5.26
CA ASP A 21 -0.23 -18.27 -4.55
C ASP A 21 -0.30 -18.08 -3.03
N ALA A 22 -0.76 -16.92 -2.55
CA ALA A 22 -1.00 -16.68 -1.13
C ALA A 22 -2.26 -17.36 -0.57
N ILE A 23 -3.24 -17.74 -1.41
CA ILE A 23 -4.52 -18.33 -0.97
C ILE A 23 -4.32 -19.64 -0.20
N PRO A 24 -3.56 -20.63 -0.72
CA PRO A 24 -3.30 -21.87 0.03
C PRO A 24 -2.63 -21.62 1.39
N ALA A 25 -1.77 -20.61 1.50
CA ALA A 25 -1.10 -20.27 2.75
C ALA A 25 -2.09 -19.73 3.80
N VAL A 26 -3.11 -18.96 3.37
CA VAL A 26 -4.20 -18.49 4.25
C VAL A 26 -5.00 -19.68 4.79
N GLU A 27 -5.30 -20.65 3.94
CA GLU A 27 -6.05 -21.85 4.33
C GLU A 27 -5.23 -22.75 5.27
N ALA A 28 -3.94 -22.94 4.97
CA ALA A 28 -3.01 -23.75 5.77
C ALA A 28 -2.72 -23.15 7.15
N ALA A 29 -2.73 -21.82 7.29
CA ALA A 29 -2.56 -21.13 8.57
C ALA A 29 -3.73 -21.38 9.55
N GLY A 30 -4.84 -21.97 9.10
CA GLY A 30 -5.99 -22.28 9.93
C GLY A 30 -6.85 -21.05 10.27
N GLY A 31 -7.41 -21.01 11.48
CA GLY A 31 -8.34 -19.96 11.89
C GLY A 31 -9.80 -20.21 11.51
N SER A 32 -10.67 -19.27 11.84
CA SER A 32 -12.09 -19.40 11.50
C SER A 32 -12.32 -19.24 9.99
N PRO A 33 -13.32 -19.91 9.39
CA PRO A 33 -13.67 -19.69 7.99
C PRO A 33 -13.98 -18.22 7.66
N ALA A 34 -14.47 -17.46 8.64
CA ALA A 34 -14.71 -16.02 8.50
C ALA A 34 -13.39 -15.24 8.36
N LEU A 35 -12.37 -15.57 9.17
CA LEU A 35 -11.05 -14.95 9.08
C LEU A 35 -10.36 -15.27 7.75
N GLN A 36 -10.40 -16.53 7.31
CA GLN A 36 -9.83 -16.94 6.02
C GLN A 36 -10.46 -16.18 4.85
N ARG A 37 -11.80 -16.11 4.81
CA ARG A 37 -12.51 -15.32 3.78
C ARG A 37 -12.15 -13.84 3.84
N ALA A 38 -12.01 -13.26 5.03
CA ALA A 38 -11.60 -11.87 5.18
C ALA A 38 -10.20 -11.64 4.61
N LYS A 39 -9.22 -12.51 4.91
CA LYS A 39 -7.86 -12.43 4.38
C LYS A 39 -7.82 -12.56 2.85
N ILE A 40 -8.52 -13.54 2.28
CA ILE A 40 -8.61 -13.71 0.81
C ILE A 40 -9.23 -12.46 0.16
N SER A 41 -10.31 -11.93 0.74
CA SER A 41 -10.93 -10.69 0.26
C SER A 41 -9.96 -9.49 0.32
N ALA A 42 -9.17 -9.38 1.38
CA ALA A 42 -8.16 -8.34 1.56
C ALA A 42 -6.99 -8.46 0.57
N LEU A 43 -6.60 -9.67 0.20
CA LEU A 43 -5.62 -9.91 -0.87
C LEU A 43 -6.17 -9.44 -2.23
N CYS A 44 -7.42 -9.78 -2.54
CA CYS A 44 -8.10 -9.29 -3.74
C CYS A 44 -8.29 -7.76 -3.76
N ASP A 45 -8.55 -7.15 -2.60
CA ASP A 45 -8.55 -5.68 -2.46
C ASP A 45 -7.17 -5.08 -2.74
N THR A 46 -6.12 -5.66 -2.16
CA THR A 46 -4.74 -5.24 -2.38
C THR A 46 -4.38 -5.29 -3.87
N PHE A 47 -4.74 -6.37 -4.57
CA PHE A 47 -4.59 -6.45 -6.02
C PHE A 47 -5.20 -5.24 -6.74
N ARG A 48 -6.47 -4.91 -6.44
CA ARG A 48 -7.15 -3.76 -7.07
C ARG A 48 -6.44 -2.44 -6.78
N ARG A 49 -5.99 -2.23 -5.53
CA ARG A 49 -5.26 -1.01 -5.13
C ARG A 49 -3.95 -0.87 -5.90
N ILE A 50 -3.19 -1.95 -6.00
CA ILE A 50 -1.94 -2.00 -6.78
C ILE A 50 -2.19 -1.65 -8.25
N GLN A 51 -3.25 -2.17 -8.87
CA GLN A 51 -3.60 -1.81 -10.23
C GLN A 51 -3.97 -0.32 -10.38
N THR A 52 -4.69 0.25 -9.41
CA THR A 52 -4.97 1.68 -9.38
C THR A 52 -3.69 2.50 -9.28
N TYR A 53 -2.75 2.16 -8.40
CA TYR A 53 -1.50 2.90 -8.26
C TYR A 53 -0.64 2.87 -9.53
N ARG A 54 -0.58 1.72 -10.21
CA ARG A 54 0.07 1.63 -11.52
C ARG A 54 -0.61 2.51 -12.57
N ALA A 55 -1.93 2.53 -12.60
CA ALA A 55 -2.71 3.35 -13.54
C ALA A 55 -2.50 4.86 -13.30
N GLU A 56 -2.29 5.27 -12.04
CA GLU A 56 -1.94 6.65 -11.66
C GLU A 56 -0.45 6.98 -11.91
N GLY A 57 0.34 6.06 -12.49
CA GLY A 57 1.73 6.28 -12.84
C GLY A 57 2.69 6.24 -11.65
N ILE A 58 2.28 5.66 -10.52
CA ILE A 58 3.17 5.44 -9.38
C ILE A 58 4.30 4.47 -9.79
N ARG A 59 5.53 4.79 -9.38
CA ARG A 59 6.72 4.00 -9.66
C ARG A 59 6.61 2.56 -9.15
N GLU A 60 7.00 1.60 -9.98
CA GLU A 60 6.76 0.18 -9.75
C GLU A 60 7.47 -0.37 -8.51
N ASP A 61 8.66 0.11 -8.19
CA ASP A 61 9.39 -0.26 -6.97
C ASP A 61 8.64 0.16 -5.69
N LEU A 62 7.97 1.32 -5.69
CA LEU A 62 7.12 1.73 -4.58
C LEU A 62 5.84 0.89 -4.49
N VAL A 63 5.23 0.59 -5.64
CA VAL A 63 4.06 -0.29 -5.75
C VAL A 63 4.38 -1.68 -5.19
N ALA A 64 5.55 -2.25 -5.53
CA ALA A 64 6.01 -3.54 -5.04
C ALA A 64 6.22 -3.54 -3.51
N ILE A 65 6.79 -2.48 -2.94
CA ILE A 65 6.94 -2.36 -1.48
C ILE A 65 5.56 -2.36 -0.79
N VAL A 66 4.58 -1.65 -1.34
CA VAL A 66 3.22 -1.60 -0.79
C VAL A 66 2.55 -2.98 -0.87
N LEU A 67 2.67 -3.67 -2.01
CA LEU A 67 2.14 -5.02 -2.18
C LEU A 67 2.69 -5.96 -1.10
N GLU A 68 4.01 -6.03 -0.96
CA GLU A 68 4.67 -6.93 0.00
C GLU A 68 4.28 -6.62 1.44
N LYS A 69 4.32 -5.34 1.85
CA LYS A 69 3.97 -4.96 3.22
C LYS A 69 2.50 -5.20 3.54
N ARG A 70 1.57 -4.88 2.62
CA ARG A 70 0.15 -5.16 2.81
C ARG A 70 -0.12 -6.66 2.93
N LYS A 71 0.47 -7.46 2.04
CA LYS A 71 0.37 -8.92 2.08
C LYS A 71 0.86 -9.46 3.42
N ALA A 72 2.03 -9.03 3.89
CA ALA A 72 2.57 -9.44 5.19
C ALA A 72 1.61 -9.10 6.35
N LEU A 73 1.04 -7.89 6.39
CA LEU A 73 0.06 -7.51 7.41
C LEU A 73 -1.20 -8.38 7.36
N ILE A 74 -1.73 -8.65 6.16
CA ILE A 74 -2.92 -9.50 5.98
C ILE A 74 -2.62 -10.92 6.46
N MET A 75 -1.44 -11.46 6.17
CA MET A 75 -1.02 -12.79 6.61
C MET A 75 -0.82 -12.88 8.12
N ASP A 76 -0.32 -11.83 8.78
CA ASP A 76 -0.13 -11.77 10.24
C ASP A 76 -1.44 -11.54 11.03
N ALA A 77 -2.45 -10.90 10.41
CA ALA A 77 -3.68 -10.53 11.09
C ALA A 77 -4.40 -11.72 11.77
N GLY A 78 -4.63 -11.63 13.08
CA GLY A 78 -5.26 -12.70 13.86
C GLY A 78 -6.78 -12.63 13.91
N THR A 79 -7.38 -11.49 13.56
CA THR A 79 -8.81 -11.25 13.67
C THR A 79 -9.39 -10.60 12.42
N VAL A 80 -10.70 -10.77 12.21
CA VAL A 80 -11.41 -10.11 11.10
C VAL A 80 -11.33 -8.59 11.23
N GLN A 81 -11.33 -8.09 12.46
CA GLN A 81 -11.19 -6.68 12.79
C GLN A 81 -9.82 -6.13 12.37
N ASP A 82 -8.75 -6.88 12.62
CA ASP A 82 -7.40 -6.51 12.15
C ASP A 82 -7.34 -6.46 10.63
N VAL A 83 -7.89 -7.47 9.94
CA VAL A 83 -7.97 -7.48 8.47
C VAL A 83 -8.72 -6.27 7.94
N ASN A 84 -9.87 -5.94 8.54
CA ASN A 84 -10.65 -4.76 8.14
C ASN A 84 -9.89 -3.44 8.38
N ALA A 85 -9.08 -3.37 9.44
CA ALA A 85 -8.24 -2.22 9.72
C ALA A 85 -7.11 -2.07 8.68
N ILE A 86 -6.55 -3.17 8.17
CA ILE A 86 -5.56 -3.17 7.07
C ILE A 86 -6.19 -2.75 5.73
N CYS A 87 -7.43 -3.17 5.46
CA CYS A 87 -8.16 -2.79 4.24
C CYS A 87 -8.61 -1.31 4.24
N SER A 88 -8.72 -0.69 5.41
CA SER A 88 -9.05 0.71 5.52
C SER A 88 -7.95 1.57 4.89
N GLU A 89 -8.34 2.71 4.30
CA GLU A 89 -7.36 3.69 3.81
C GLU A 89 -6.38 4.09 4.91
N PRO A 90 -5.11 4.40 4.56
CA PRO A 90 -4.19 5.05 5.49
C PRO A 90 -4.85 6.30 6.07
N LYS A 91 -5.08 6.31 7.38
CA LYS A 91 -5.67 7.43 8.12
C LYS A 91 -4.66 7.99 9.09
N PRO A 92 -3.67 8.78 8.62
CA PRO A 92 -2.80 9.50 9.52
C PRO A 92 -3.64 10.51 10.31
N HIS A 93 -3.54 10.48 11.64
CA HIS A 93 -4.24 11.42 12.52
C HIS A 93 -3.30 12.54 12.94
N TYR A 94 -3.76 13.78 12.81
CA TYR A 94 -2.99 14.96 13.18
C TYR A 94 -3.22 15.31 14.65
N TYR A 95 -2.15 15.33 15.45
CA TYR A 95 -2.21 15.60 16.90
C TYR A 95 -1.73 17.01 17.29
N GLY A 96 -1.73 17.97 16.35
CA GLY A 96 -1.29 19.34 16.62
C GLY A 96 0.24 19.45 16.70
N GLY A 97 0.89 19.14 15.59
CA GLY A 97 2.36 19.22 15.42
C GLY A 97 2.94 18.00 14.70
N GLU A 98 2.25 16.86 14.74
CA GLU A 98 2.69 15.64 14.05
C GLU A 98 1.52 14.78 13.57
N PHE A 99 1.75 14.05 12.48
CA PHE A 99 0.88 12.98 12.03
C PHE A 99 1.33 11.65 12.63
N ARG A 100 0.40 10.92 13.24
CA ARG A 100 0.62 9.55 13.72
C ARG A 100 -0.23 8.58 12.94
N THR A 101 0.32 7.40 12.68
CA THR A 101 -0.36 6.32 11.98
C THR A 101 -0.72 5.17 12.90
N GLY A 102 -1.76 4.43 12.54
CA GLY A 102 -2.15 3.21 13.23
C GLY A 102 -1.21 2.04 12.95
N ARG A 103 -1.30 0.98 13.76
CA ARG A 103 -0.49 -0.25 13.69
C ARG A 103 -0.41 -0.87 12.28
N PHE A 104 -1.50 -0.80 11.53
CA PHE A 104 -1.62 -1.45 10.22
C PHE A 104 -1.34 -0.52 9.04
N SER A 105 -0.71 0.63 9.30
CA SER A 105 -0.33 1.58 8.26
C SER A 105 0.90 1.10 7.50
N VAL A 106 0.84 1.20 6.18
CA VAL A 106 1.99 1.07 5.29
C VAL A 106 2.47 2.48 4.95
N PRO A 107 3.65 2.93 5.45
CA PRO A 107 4.14 4.30 5.24
C PRO A 107 4.26 4.68 3.76
N GLU A 108 4.69 3.75 2.92
CA GLU A 108 4.78 3.92 1.46
C GLU A 108 3.42 4.13 0.81
N GLU A 109 2.37 3.50 1.34
CA GLU A 109 1.01 3.69 0.84
C GLU A 109 0.43 5.04 1.28
N GLU A 110 0.73 5.47 2.52
CA GLU A 110 0.41 6.83 2.97
C GLU A 110 1.11 7.87 2.07
N MET A 111 2.37 7.62 1.72
CA MET A 111 3.13 8.48 0.81
C MET A 111 2.47 8.57 -0.58
N ILE A 112 2.00 7.45 -1.14
CA ILE A 112 1.23 7.46 -2.39
C ILE A 112 -0.03 8.33 -2.23
N MET A 113 -0.76 8.20 -1.12
CA MET A 113 -1.96 9.00 -0.87
C MET A 113 -1.67 10.50 -0.83
N TRP A 114 -0.56 10.91 -0.19
CA TRP A 114 -0.13 12.31 -0.21
C TRP A 114 0.25 12.78 -1.62
N SER A 115 0.95 11.95 -2.39
CA SER A 115 1.26 12.24 -3.79
C SER A 115 -0.02 12.47 -4.61
N LEU A 116 -0.99 11.55 -4.54
CA LEU A 116 -2.26 11.65 -5.26
C LEU A 116 -3.11 12.84 -4.78
N ALA A 117 -3.11 13.15 -3.48
CA ALA A 117 -3.79 14.31 -2.94
C ALA A 117 -3.19 15.62 -3.48
N SER A 118 -1.86 15.69 -3.58
CA SER A 118 -1.15 16.88 -4.09
C SER A 118 -1.49 17.20 -5.56
N LEU A 119 -1.86 16.19 -6.35
CA LEU A 119 -2.35 16.37 -7.72
C LEU A 119 -3.73 17.03 -7.79
N ARG A 120 -4.53 16.90 -6.72
CA ARG A 120 -5.90 17.46 -6.66
C ARG A 120 -5.93 18.86 -6.09
N ALA A 121 -5.12 19.12 -5.06
CA ALA A 121 -4.98 20.42 -4.44
C ALA A 121 -3.61 20.54 -3.74
N PRO A 122 -3.06 21.75 -3.59
CA PRO A 122 -1.86 21.96 -2.79
C PRO A 122 -2.03 21.40 -1.38
N LEU A 123 -1.05 20.62 -0.93
CA LEU A 123 -0.99 20.17 0.45
C LEU A 123 -0.73 21.38 1.37
N ASN A 124 -1.29 21.36 2.57
CA ASN A 124 -0.88 22.32 3.60
C ASN A 124 0.54 22.02 4.07
N HIS A 125 1.07 22.89 4.93
CA HIS A 125 2.45 22.79 5.40
C HIS A 125 2.73 21.45 6.08
N GLU A 126 1.87 21.06 7.02
CA GLU A 126 2.04 19.86 7.83
C GLU A 126 1.94 18.58 7.00
N ALA A 127 1.00 18.53 6.05
CA ALA A 127 0.89 17.39 5.13
C ALA A 127 2.09 17.31 4.18
N THR A 128 2.62 18.46 3.76
CA THR A 128 3.85 18.51 2.95
C THR A 128 5.04 17.97 3.74
N GLU A 129 5.22 18.40 4.99
CA GLU A 129 6.30 17.89 5.85
C GLU A 129 6.18 16.38 6.06
N ARG A 130 4.97 15.87 6.34
CA ARG A 130 4.73 14.44 6.47
C ARG A 130 5.04 13.68 5.19
N TYR A 131 4.61 14.20 4.04
CA TYR A 131 4.89 13.59 2.75
C TYR A 131 6.40 13.50 2.49
N MET A 132 7.14 14.59 2.71
CA MET A 132 8.59 14.64 2.51
C MET A 132 9.35 13.75 3.50
N TYR A 133 8.88 13.65 4.75
CA TYR A 133 9.41 12.68 5.72
C TYR A 133 9.30 11.26 5.19
N LEU A 134 8.11 10.84 4.75
CA LEU A 134 7.89 9.50 4.22
C LEU A 134 8.72 9.23 2.97
N PHE A 135 8.86 10.24 2.10
CA PHE A 135 9.71 10.16 0.92
C PHE A 135 11.17 9.89 1.28
N LYS A 136 11.70 10.65 2.25
CA LYS A 136 13.07 10.46 2.72
C LYS A 136 13.27 9.08 3.36
N GLU A 137 12.30 8.60 4.13
CA GLU A 137 12.36 7.25 4.72
C GLU A 137 12.34 6.15 3.66
N ALA A 138 11.56 6.32 2.59
CA ALA A 138 11.44 5.32 1.52
C ALA A 138 12.65 5.30 0.58
N PHE A 139 13.21 6.47 0.25
CA PHE A 139 14.25 6.59 -0.79
C PHE A 139 15.63 6.97 -0.26
N GLY A 140 15.75 7.38 1.00
CA GLY A 140 17.00 7.81 1.62
C GLY A 140 17.44 9.24 1.30
N TYR A 141 16.65 9.98 0.53
CA TYR A 141 16.92 11.35 0.10
C TYR A 141 15.63 12.12 -0.14
N LEU A 142 15.71 13.44 -0.16
CA LEU A 142 14.63 14.35 -0.55
C LEU A 142 14.70 14.68 -2.05
N PRO A 143 13.57 14.98 -2.72
CA PRO A 143 13.55 15.18 -4.17
C PRO A 143 14.55 16.22 -4.70
N TRP A 144 14.89 17.23 -3.89
CA TRP A 144 15.83 18.30 -4.25
C TRP A 144 17.29 18.01 -3.86
N GLU A 145 17.60 16.84 -3.29
CA GLU A 145 18.96 16.42 -2.95
C GLU A 145 19.64 15.66 -4.10
N VAL A 146 18.89 15.26 -5.13
CA VAL A 146 19.43 14.58 -6.32
C VAL A 146 19.59 15.60 -7.45
N ASN A 147 20.84 15.91 -7.80
CA ASN A 147 21.21 16.73 -8.96
C ASN A 147 21.38 15.86 -10.21
#